data_AF-A0A800FIY9-F1
#
_entry.id   AF-A0A800FIY9-F1
#
_cell.length_a   1.000
_cell.length_b   1.000
_cell.length_c   1.000
_cell.angle_alpha   90.00
_cell.angle_beta   90.00
_cell.angle_gamma   90.00
#
_symmetry.space_group_name_H-M   'P 1'
#
loop_
_entity.id
_entity.type
_entity.pdbx_description
1 polymer ?
#
loop_
_entity_poly.entity_id
_entity_poly.type
_entity_poly.pdbx_seq_one_letter_code
_entity_poly.pdbx_strand_id
1 'polypeptide(L)' 'MEPMPNNNDNFSVVLANNQIPVRNIYAVGRNYPAHAKEMGSAVNNEPIFFQKSLTSLHTGAKIIIPRDRNIHHELEVVVL' A
#
# COMPACT_ATOMS: atom_id res chain seq x y z
N MET A 1 11.34 27.99 20.27
CA MET A 1 10.63 26.70 20.45
C MET A 1 9.90 26.45 19.15
N GLU A 2 10.36 25.49 18.36
CA GLU A 2 9.70 25.13 17.11
C GLU A 2 8.29 24.60 17.44
N PRO A 3 7.23 24.97 16.70
CA PRO A 3 5.89 24.48 16.99
C PRO A 3 5.87 22.95 16.87
N MET A 4 5.29 22.28 17.85
CA MET A 4 5.04 20.84 17.81
C MET A 4 4.22 20.51 16.54
N PRO A 5 4.58 19.47 15.77
CA PRO A 5 3.81 19.07 14.60
C PRO A 5 2.37 18.74 15.03
N ASN A 6 1.42 19.31 14.30
CA ASN A 6 -0.01 19.13 14.53
C ASN A 6 -0.36 17.65 14.29
N ASN A 7 -0.64 16.90 15.35
CA ASN A 7 -0.86 15.44 15.34
C ASN A 7 -2.25 15.03 14.77
N ASN A 8 -2.69 15.70 13.71
CA ASN A 8 -3.83 15.27 12.91
C ASN A 8 -3.28 14.67 11.60
N ASP A 9 -2.52 13.57 11.71
CA ASP A 9 -2.14 12.73 10.57
C ASP A 9 -3.41 12.08 10.01
N ASN A 10 -4.18 12.86 9.25
CA ASN A 10 -5.41 12.43 8.64
C ASN A 10 -5.02 11.61 7.40
N PHE A 11 -4.74 10.32 7.60
CA PHE A 11 -4.48 9.37 6.53
C PHE A 11 -5.64 9.46 5.52
N SER A 12 -5.35 10.00 4.35
CA SER A 12 -6.38 10.31 3.35
C SER A 12 -5.82 10.27 1.95
N VAL A 13 -6.71 10.00 0.99
CA VAL A 13 -6.43 10.01 -0.44
C VAL A 13 -7.39 10.98 -1.14
N VAL A 14 -7.00 11.46 -2.31
CA VAL A 14 -7.85 12.32 -3.12
C VAL A 14 -8.39 11.53 -4.30
N LEU A 15 -9.72 11.48 -4.45
CA LEU A 15 -10.39 10.91 -5.61
C LEU A 15 -11.44 11.91 -6.10
N ALA A 16 -11.39 12.28 -7.38
CA ALA A 16 -12.33 13.23 -7.99
C ALA A 16 -12.52 14.53 -7.17
N ASN A 17 -11.41 15.11 -6.68
CA ASN A 17 -11.36 16.31 -5.83
C ASN A 17 -11.96 16.17 -4.42
N ASN A 18 -12.34 14.95 -4.01
CA ASN A 18 -12.79 14.67 -2.65
C ASN A 18 -11.68 14.03 -1.82
N GLN A 19 -11.52 14.49 -0.58
CA GLN A 19 -10.61 13.89 0.39
C GLN A 19 -11.32 12.74 1.11
N ILE A 20 -10.83 11.52 0.92
CA ILE A 20 -11.39 10.30 1.50
C ILE A 20 -10.49 9.84 2.66
N PRO A 21 -11.00 9.73 3.90
CA PRO A 21 -10.22 9.23 5.02
C PRO A 21 -9.98 7.71 4.90
N VAL A 22 -8.75 7.28 5.11
CA VAL A 22 -8.34 5.86 5.07
C VAL A 22 -8.32 5.30 6.49
N ARG A 23 -9.04 4.21 6.72
CA ARG A 23 -9.10 3.53 8.03
C ARG A 23 -8.26 2.27 8.09
N ASN A 24 -8.28 1.47 7.02
CA ASN A 24 -7.53 0.23 6.90
C ASN A 24 -7.03 0.09 5.46
N ILE A 25 -5.92 -0.63 5.29
CA ILE A 25 -5.37 -0.98 3.97
C ILE A 25 -5.29 -2.50 3.90
N TYR A 26 -6.19 -3.11 3.15
CA TYR A 26 -6.19 -4.55 2.87
C TYR A 26 -5.62 -4.81 1.48
N ALA A 27 -4.80 -5.84 1.35
CA ALA A 27 -4.21 -6.28 0.09
C ALA A 27 -4.44 -7.78 -0.11
N VAL A 28 -4.44 -8.21 -1.37
CA VAL A 28 -4.70 -9.59 -1.78
C VAL A 28 -3.46 -10.18 -2.44
N GLY A 29 -2.79 -11.09 -1.75
CA GLY A 29 -1.61 -11.76 -2.25
C GLY A 29 -1.93 -12.77 -3.35
N ARG A 30 -1.06 -12.83 -4.36
CA ARG A 30 -1.13 -13.80 -5.48
C ARG A 30 -2.44 -13.74 -6.28
N ASN A 31 -3.09 -12.57 -6.33
CA ASN A 31 -4.36 -12.36 -7.04
C ASN A 31 -4.19 -12.15 -8.57
N TYR A 32 -3.01 -12.44 -9.13
CA TYR A 32 -2.74 -12.37 -10.56
C TYR A 32 -2.10 -13.69 -11.04
N PRO A 33 -2.86 -14.56 -11.75
CA PRO A 33 -2.42 -15.92 -12.08
C PRO A 33 -1.15 -15.99 -12.95
N ALA A 34 -0.91 -14.98 -13.80
CA ALA A 34 0.30 -14.92 -14.62
C ALA A 34 1.56 -14.69 -13.77
N HIS A 35 1.48 -13.78 -12.79
CA HIS A 35 2.59 -13.49 -11.87
C HIS A 35 2.84 -14.63 -10.86
N ALA A 36 1.77 -15.31 -10.42
CA ALA A 36 1.89 -16.49 -9.54
C ALA A 36 2.67 -17.65 -10.20
N LYS A 37 2.49 -17.85 -11.52
CA LYS A 37 3.22 -18.87 -12.31
C LYS A 37 4.71 -18.53 -12.47
N GLU A 38 5.05 -17.26 -12.63
CA GLU A 38 6.46 -16.79 -12.76
C GLU A 38 7.27 -16.99 -11.47
N MET A 39 6.63 -16.89 -10.30
CA MET A 39 7.28 -17.10 -9.00
C MET A 39 7.31 -18.56 -8.52
N GLY A 40 6.97 -19.54 -9.38
CA GLY A 40 6.97 -20.96 -9.04
C GLY A 40 6.05 -21.34 -7.88
N SER A 41 5.07 -20.49 -7.56
CA SER A 41 4.18 -20.67 -6.41
C SER A 41 2.95 -21.47 -6.82
N ALA A 42 2.49 -22.37 -5.94
CA ALA A 42 1.21 -23.05 -6.13
C ALA A 42 0.09 -22.01 -6.26
N VAL A 43 -0.74 -22.16 -7.30
CA VAL A 43 -1.97 -21.38 -7.45
C VAL A 43 -2.87 -21.76 -6.27
N ASN A 44 -3.06 -20.81 -5.35
CA ASN A 44 -3.90 -21.04 -4.19
C ASN A 44 -5.36 -20.91 -4.63
N ASN A 45 -6.20 -21.87 -4.23
CA ASN A 45 -7.63 -21.83 -4.56
C ASN A 45 -8.38 -20.78 -3.74
N GLU A 46 -7.79 -20.27 -2.66
CA GLU A 46 -8.36 -19.26 -1.78
C GLU A 46 -7.48 -18.00 -1.75
N PRO A 47 -8.10 -16.80 -1.69
CA PRO A 47 -7.37 -15.54 -1.63
C PRO A 47 -6.62 -15.37 -0.31
N ILE A 48 -5.38 -14.88 -0.37
CA ILE A 48 -4.61 -14.53 0.82
C ILE A 48 -4.80 -13.04 1.09
N PHE A 49 -5.43 -12.70 2.21
CA PHE A 49 -5.54 -11.32 2.66
C PHE A 49 -4.45 -10.97 3.66
N PHE A 50 -3.88 -9.78 3.53
CA PHE A 50 -3.01 -9.20 4.54
C PHE A 50 -3.28 -7.70 4.68
N GLN A 51 -2.83 -7.12 5.80
CA GLN A 51 -3.06 -5.72 6.12
C GLN A 51 -1.74 -4.96 6.17
N LYS A 52 -1.75 -3.72 5.67
CA LYS A 52 -0.66 -2.76 5.85
C LYS A 52 -1.03 -1.75 6.94
N SER A 53 -0.03 -1.25 7.66
CA SER A 53 -0.20 -0.14 8.61
C SER A 53 -0.59 1.14 7.88
N LEU A 54 -1.44 1.98 8.48
CA LEU A 54 -1.77 3.31 7.93
C LEU A 54 -0.53 4.18 7.74
N THR A 55 0.49 4.01 8.59
CA THR A 55 1.77 4.72 8.48
C THR A 55 2.55 4.40 7.20
N SER A 56 2.15 3.36 6.45
CA SER A 56 2.71 3.05 5.13
C SER A 56 2.02 3.77 3.98
N LEU A 57 0.90 4.46 4.23
CA LEU A 57 0.20 5.24 3.21
C LEU A 57 1.05 6.45 2.80
N HIS A 58 1.34 6.56 1.50
CA HIS A 58 2.04 7.69 0.93
C HIS A 58 1.42 8.07 -0.41
N THR A 59 1.00 9.33 -0.54
CA THR A 59 0.38 9.89 -1.76
C THR A 59 1.29 10.92 -2.45
N GLY A 60 2.50 11.13 -1.93
CA GLY A 60 3.47 12.06 -2.51
C GLY A 60 4.15 11.51 -3.77
N ALA A 61 4.77 12.41 -4.53
CA ALA A 61 5.40 12.08 -5.81
C ALA A 61 6.77 11.40 -5.69
N LYS A 62 7.33 11.25 -4.48
CA LYS A 62 8.68 10.70 -4.25
C LYS A 62 8.65 9.67 -3.13
N ILE A 63 9.09 8.45 -3.43
CA ILE A 63 9.28 7.37 -2.46
C ILE A 63 10.77 7.30 -2.09
N ILE A 64 11.08 7.35 -0.80
CA ILE A 64 12.44 7.21 -0.29
C ILE A 64 12.66 5.73 0.05
N ILE A 65 13.68 5.13 -0.57
CA ILE A 65 14.01 3.71 -0.39
C ILE A 65 15.36 3.60 0.35
N PRO A 66 15.48 2.75 1.38
CA PRO A 66 16.76 2.50 2.06
C PRO A 66 17.78 1.84 1.13
N ARG A 67 19.05 2.26 1.22
CA ARG A 67 20.12 1.82 0.30
C ARG A 67 20.53 0.35 0.47
N ASP A 68 20.52 -0.16 1.70
CA ASP A 68 21.04 -1.49 2.03
C ASP A 68 19.93 -2.53 2.22
N ARG A 69 18.85 -2.41 1.44
CA ARG A 69 17.71 -3.34 1.46
C ARG A 69 17.29 -3.70 0.05
N ASN A 70 16.92 -4.96 -0.15
CA ASN A 70 16.27 -5.40 -1.37
C ASN A 70 14.77 -5.06 -1.29
N ILE A 71 14.32 -4.12 -2.12
CA ILE A 71 12.94 -3.63 -2.12
C ILE A 71 12.34 -3.85 -3.51
N HIS A 72 11.20 -4.54 -3.55
CA HIS A 72 10.48 -4.91 -4.77
C HIS A 72 9.29 -3.97 -4.96
N HIS A 73 8.89 -3.76 -6.21
CA HIS A 73 7.68 -3.00 -6.55
C HIS A 73 6.60 -3.95 -7.05
N GLU A 74 5.38 -3.77 -6.57
CA GLU A 74 4.19 -4.50 -7.01
C GLU A 74 3.11 -3.48 -7.33
N LEU A 75 2.68 -3.42 -8.59
CA LEU A 75 1.61 -2.52 -9.02
C LEU A 75 0.26 -3.22 -8.80
N GLU A 76 -0.65 -2.54 -8.10
CA GLU A 76 -1.97 -3.08 -7.77
C GLU A 76 -3.07 -2.09 -8.16
N VAL A 77 -4.28 -2.62 -8.40
CA VAL A 77 -5.50 -1.81 -8.50
C VAL A 77 -6.03 -1.57 -7.08
N VAL A 78 -6.22 -0.30 -6.73
CA VAL A 78 -6.76 0.10 -5.42
C VAL A 78 -8.25 0.40 -5.55
N VAL A 79 -9.04 -0.11 -4.61
CA VAL A 79 -10.46 0.22 -4.43
C VAL A 79 -10.59 1.08 -3.16
N LEU A 80 -11.26 2.23 -3.30
CA LEU A 80 -11.41 3.25 -2.25
C LEU A 80 -12.83 3.31 -1.68
#